data_AF-A0A8G1RU92-F1
#
_entry.id   AF-A0A8G1RU92-F1
#
_cell.length_a   1.000
_cell.length_b   1.000
_cell.length_c   1.000
_cell.angle_alpha   90.00
_cell.angle_beta   90.00
_cell.angle_gamma   90.00
#
_symmetry.space_group_name_H-M   'P 1'
#
loop_
_entity.id
_entity.type
_entity.pdbx_description
1 polymer ?
#
loop_
_entity_poly.entity_id
_entity_poly.type
_entity_poly.pdbx_seq_one_letter_code
_entity_poly.pdbx_strand_id
1 'polypeptide(L)'
;MLALLFFAAARFCSVSYLFILPIVRYFHEPKGLRKHPGFSPLSGFTDLRHIYLSACGYRSKDLYEAHRRAPILRTGPNSLSFGDTHAIKDIYGHSTPCLKDLNYVVLGESHAHIFDVVDTSDHARQHKTLFAAFALENLERGESKVARRRPGSSRPSMPIARRPYHLQTAQSRR
;
A
#
# COMPACT_ATOMS: atom_id res chain seq x y z
N MET A 1 -34.23 -36.87 10.36
CA MET A 1 -33.91 -36.88 8.91
C MET A 1 -34.10 -35.52 8.25
N LEU A 2 -35.20 -34.79 8.48
CA LEU A 2 -35.42 -33.43 7.95
C LEU A 2 -34.30 -32.43 8.28
N ALA A 3 -33.78 -32.44 9.51
CA ALA A 3 -32.67 -31.56 9.91
C ALA A 3 -31.39 -31.81 9.08
N LEU A 4 -31.06 -33.08 8.79
CA LEU A 4 -29.88 -33.43 7.97
C LEU A 4 -30.03 -32.95 6.53
N LEU A 5 -31.23 -33.07 5.96
CA LEU A 5 -31.53 -32.55 4.62
C LEU A 5 -31.43 -31.03 4.57
N PHE A 6 -31.91 -30.34 5.60
CA PHE A 6 -31.79 -28.89 5.71
C PHE A 6 -30.32 -28.43 5.78
N PHE A 7 -29.49 -29.06 6.62
CA PHE A 7 -28.06 -28.74 6.69
C PHE A 7 -27.31 -29.08 5.39
N ALA A 8 -27.68 -30.16 4.72
CA ALA A 8 -27.10 -30.52 3.42
C ALA A 8 -27.45 -29.49 2.34
N ALA A 9 -28.72 -29.07 2.26
CA ALA A 9 -29.18 -28.04 1.34
C ALA A 9 -28.51 -26.68 1.63
N ALA A 10 -28.42 -26.28 2.90
CA ALA A 10 -27.74 -25.04 3.29
C ALA A 10 -26.25 -25.07 2.91
N ARG A 11 -25.56 -26.20 3.11
CA ARG A 11 -24.18 -26.37 2.64
C ARG A 11 -24.08 -26.23 1.13
N PHE A 12 -24.96 -26.88 0.37
CA PHE A 12 -24.94 -26.82 -1.08
C PHE A 12 -25.19 -25.40 -1.60
N CYS A 13 -26.16 -24.67 -1.03
CA CYS A 13 -26.40 -23.26 -1.35
C CYS A 13 -25.20 -22.37 -1.01
N SER A 14 -24.58 -22.58 0.15
CA SER A 14 -23.39 -21.80 0.55
C SER A 14 -22.21 -22.07 -0.38
N VAL A 15 -21.93 -23.34 -0.69
CA VAL A 15 -20.85 -23.73 -1.60
C VAL A 15 -21.09 -23.19 -3.01
N SER A 16 -22.29 -23.35 -3.56
CA SER A 16 -22.63 -22.81 -4.88
C SER A 16 -22.53 -21.29 -4.91
N TYR A 17 -22.96 -20.58 -3.87
CA TYR A 17 -22.78 -19.13 -3.76
C TYR A 17 -21.30 -18.71 -3.81
N LEU A 18 -20.41 -19.43 -3.11
CA LEU A 18 -18.97 -19.14 -3.12
C LEU A 18 -18.33 -19.33 -4.49
N PHE A 19 -18.83 -20.25 -5.32
CA PHE A 19 -18.32 -20.46 -6.68
C PHE A 19 -18.98 -19.56 -7.73
N ILE A 20 -20.28 -19.29 -7.61
CA ILE A 20 -21.03 -18.48 -8.58
C ILE A 20 -20.65 -16.99 -8.44
N LEU A 21 -20.49 -16.49 -7.22
CA LEU A 21 -20.16 -15.09 -6.97
C LEU A 21 -18.88 -14.59 -7.69
N PRO A 22 -17.70 -15.27 -7.61
CA PRO A 22 -16.51 -14.83 -8.33
C PRO A 22 -16.68 -14.92 -9.85
N ILE A 23 -17.45 -15.88 -10.34
CA ILE A 23 -17.75 -16.01 -11.78
C ILE A 23 -18.58 -14.83 -12.26
N VAL A 24 -19.68 -14.52 -11.55
CA VAL A 24 -20.53 -13.38 -11.88
C VAL A 24 -19.75 -12.07 -11.81
N ARG A 25 -18.92 -11.88 -10.77
CA ARG A 25 -18.04 -10.70 -10.65
C ARG A 25 -17.00 -10.61 -11.75
N TYR A 26 -16.47 -11.74 -12.20
CA TYR A 26 -15.52 -11.79 -13.31
C TYR A 26 -16.16 -11.34 -14.63
N PHE A 27 -17.43 -11.70 -14.88
CA PHE A 27 -18.14 -11.24 -16.07
C PHE A 27 -18.64 -9.79 -15.95
N HIS A 28 -19.08 -9.38 -14.77
CA HIS A 28 -19.63 -8.05 -14.51
C HIS A 28 -18.53 -7.06 -14.07
N GLU A 29 -17.50 -6.89 -14.91
CA GLU A 29 -16.32 -6.07 -14.58
C GLU A 29 -16.38 -4.68 -15.26
N PRO A 30 -16.80 -3.62 -14.56
CA PRO A 30 -16.93 -2.27 -15.16
C PRO A 30 -15.59 -1.60 -15.42
N LYS A 31 -14.51 -2.01 -14.74
CA LYS A 31 -13.18 -1.38 -14.83
C LYS A 31 -12.33 -1.86 -16.00
N GLY A 32 -12.76 -2.92 -16.71
CA GLY A 32 -12.08 -3.42 -17.90
C GLY A 32 -10.62 -3.85 -17.69
N LEU A 33 -10.26 -4.41 -16.52
CA LEU A 33 -8.87 -4.78 -16.20
C LEU A 33 -8.44 -6.09 -16.88
N ARG A 34 -9.35 -6.76 -17.60
CA ARG A 34 -9.11 -7.99 -18.39
C ARG A 34 -8.08 -7.83 -19.51
N LYS A 35 -7.86 -6.59 -19.98
CA LYS A 35 -6.87 -6.29 -21.03
C LYS A 35 -5.42 -6.53 -20.57
N HIS A 36 -5.19 -6.60 -19.26
CA HIS A 36 -3.85 -6.81 -18.70
C HIS A 36 -3.58 -8.28 -18.42
N PRO A 37 -2.35 -8.76 -18.66
CA PRO A 37 -1.99 -10.14 -18.35
C PRO A 37 -2.13 -10.40 -16.85
N GLY A 38 -2.72 -11.55 -16.51
CA GLY A 38 -2.83 -11.99 -15.12
C GLY A 38 -1.49 -12.47 -14.58
N PHE A 39 -1.17 -12.11 -13.34
CA PHE A 39 -0.04 -12.68 -12.60
C PHE A 39 -0.21 -14.20 -12.40
N SER A 40 -1.46 -14.65 -12.26
CA SER A 40 -1.82 -16.07 -12.28
C SER A 40 -3.19 -16.27 -12.95
N PRO A 41 -3.53 -17.50 -13.40
CA PRO A 41 -4.85 -17.79 -13.99
C PRO A 41 -6.01 -17.44 -13.06
N LEU A 42 -5.77 -17.53 -11.74
CA LEU A 42 -6.75 -17.23 -10.70
C LEU A 42 -6.87 -15.72 -10.39
N SER A 43 -5.96 -14.87 -10.86
CA SER A 43 -5.95 -13.43 -10.55
C SER A 43 -7.18 -12.69 -11.07
N GLY A 44 -7.87 -13.22 -12.07
CA GLY A 44 -9.16 -12.67 -12.52
C GLY A 44 -10.31 -12.92 -11.54
N PHE A 45 -10.25 -14.02 -10.79
CA PHE A 45 -11.36 -14.49 -9.96
C PHE A 45 -11.16 -14.21 -8.48
N THR A 46 -9.92 -14.31 -7.99
CA THR A 46 -9.61 -14.25 -6.55
C THR A 46 -8.21 -13.69 -6.27
N ASP A 47 -8.03 -13.12 -5.09
CA ASP A 47 -6.73 -12.66 -4.57
C ASP A 47 -5.93 -13.78 -3.86
N LEU A 48 -6.41 -15.03 -3.91
CA LEU A 48 -5.84 -16.14 -3.12
C LEU A 48 -4.37 -16.40 -3.40
N ARG A 49 -3.94 -16.27 -4.67
CA ARG A 49 -2.51 -16.42 -5.03
C ARG A 49 -1.66 -15.35 -4.32
N HIS A 50 -2.15 -14.12 -4.28
CA HIS A 50 -1.45 -13.00 -3.64
C HIS A 50 -1.35 -13.20 -2.13
N ILE A 51 -2.43 -13.67 -1.50
CA ILE A 51 -2.46 -14.01 -0.07
C ILE A 51 -1.47 -15.15 0.24
N TYR A 52 -1.49 -16.22 -0.55
CA TYR A 52 -0.58 -17.36 -0.40
C TYR A 52 0.89 -16.93 -0.48
N LEU A 53 1.26 -16.16 -1.51
CA LEU A 53 2.64 -15.67 -1.64
C LEU A 53 3.03 -14.69 -0.54
N SER A 54 2.08 -13.91 -0.02
CA SER A 54 2.31 -13.02 1.12
C SER A 54 2.60 -13.82 2.39
N ALA A 55 1.85 -14.90 2.63
CA ALA A 55 2.06 -15.79 3.77
C ALA A 55 3.42 -16.52 3.71
N CYS A 56 3.88 -16.87 2.51
CA CYS A 56 5.20 -17.49 2.31
C CYS A 56 6.36 -16.49 2.25
N GLY A 57 6.11 -15.18 2.19
CA GLY A 57 7.16 -14.14 2.08
C GLY A 57 7.77 -13.98 0.68
N TYR A 58 7.31 -14.70 -0.34
CA TYR A 58 7.86 -14.64 -1.70
C TYR A 58 7.17 -13.62 -2.62
N ARG A 59 6.10 -12.97 -2.14
CA ARG A 59 5.27 -12.03 -2.91
C ARG A 59 6.07 -11.02 -3.75
N SER A 60 7.01 -10.30 -3.12
CA SER A 60 7.75 -9.23 -3.80
C SER A 60 8.71 -9.77 -4.86
N LYS A 61 9.33 -10.93 -4.60
CA LYS A 61 10.27 -11.58 -5.53
C LYS A 61 9.53 -12.08 -6.77
N ASP A 62 8.48 -12.86 -6.58
CA ASP A 62 7.73 -13.45 -7.70
C ASP A 62 7.07 -12.37 -8.56
N LEU A 63 6.54 -11.32 -7.93
CA LEU A 63 5.93 -10.20 -8.64
C LEU A 63 6.97 -9.41 -9.45
N TYR A 64 8.17 -9.21 -8.89
CA TYR A 64 9.30 -8.62 -9.62
C TYR A 64 9.70 -9.47 -10.83
N GLU A 65 9.82 -10.78 -10.67
CA GLU A 65 10.14 -11.70 -11.78
C GLU A 65 9.05 -11.69 -12.86
N ALA A 66 7.77 -11.62 -12.47
CA ALA A 66 6.67 -11.53 -13.42
C ALA A 66 6.67 -10.20 -14.17
N HIS A 67 7.05 -9.09 -13.53
CA HIS A 67 7.14 -7.78 -14.18
C HIS A 67 8.21 -7.69 -15.26
N ARG A 68 9.19 -8.60 -15.26
CA ARG A 68 10.13 -8.74 -16.38
C ARG A 68 9.47 -9.19 -17.68
N ARG A 69 8.30 -9.84 -17.60
CA ARG A 69 7.53 -10.33 -18.76
C ARG A 69 6.48 -9.33 -19.22
N ALA A 70 5.89 -8.58 -18.29
CA ALA A 70 4.90 -7.56 -18.62
C ALA A 70 4.98 -6.38 -17.62
N PRO A 71 4.94 -5.13 -18.12
CA PRO A 71 5.04 -3.95 -17.26
C PRO A 71 3.83 -3.75 -16.35
N ILE A 72 2.65 -4.22 -16.77
CA ILE A 72 1.40 -4.13 -16.00
C ILE A 72 0.84 -5.53 -15.83
N LEU A 73 0.56 -5.91 -14.59
CA LEU A 73 0.05 -7.23 -14.23
C LEU A 73 -1.23 -7.10 -13.42
N ARG A 74 -2.21 -7.94 -13.71
CA ARG A 74 -3.40 -8.09 -12.87
C ARG A 74 -3.10 -9.06 -11.74
N THR A 75 -3.07 -8.58 -10.51
CA THR A 75 -2.83 -9.41 -9.32
C THR A 75 -4.13 -9.96 -8.74
N GLY A 76 -5.22 -9.20 -8.87
CA GLY A 76 -6.52 -9.48 -8.27
C GLY A 76 -7.72 -9.11 -9.15
N PRO A 77 -8.95 -9.39 -8.69
CA PRO A 77 -10.16 -9.05 -9.43
C PRO A 77 -10.28 -7.55 -9.70
N ASN A 78 -9.86 -6.71 -8.75
CA ASN A 78 -9.93 -5.25 -8.83
C ASN A 78 -8.56 -4.57 -8.61
N SER A 79 -7.46 -5.30 -8.79
CA SER A 79 -6.12 -4.84 -8.43
C SER A 79 -5.12 -5.07 -9.55
N LEU A 80 -4.35 -4.01 -9.85
CA LEU A 80 -3.24 -4.03 -10.79
C LEU A 80 -1.93 -3.76 -10.06
N SER A 81 -0.87 -4.36 -10.58
CA SER A 81 0.50 -4.05 -10.20
C SER A 81 1.22 -3.45 -11.39
N PHE A 82 2.04 -2.43 -11.11
CA PHE A 82 2.80 -1.67 -12.08
C PHE A 82 4.28 -1.87 -11.80
N GLY A 83 5.02 -2.36 -12.80
CA GLY A 83 6.47 -2.54 -12.74
C GLY A 83 7.25 -1.45 -13.49
N ASP A 84 6.55 -0.54 -14.17
CA ASP A 84 7.16 0.55 -14.93
C ASP A 84 7.32 1.82 -14.08
N THR A 85 8.48 2.46 -14.20
CA THR A 85 8.82 3.70 -13.49
C THR A 85 7.99 4.90 -13.94
N HIS A 86 7.49 4.90 -15.18
CA HIS A 86 6.62 5.98 -15.67
C HIS A 86 5.31 6.09 -14.88
N ALA A 87 4.75 4.96 -14.43
CA ALA A 87 3.52 4.92 -13.64
C ALA A 87 3.69 5.53 -12.23
N ILE A 88 4.92 5.65 -11.73
CA ILE A 88 5.19 6.21 -10.38
C ILE A 88 4.68 7.64 -10.31
N LYS A 89 4.93 8.45 -11.34
CA LYS A 89 4.48 9.85 -11.37
C LYS A 89 2.95 9.94 -11.44
N ASP A 90 2.29 9.04 -12.15
CA ASP A 90 0.84 9.09 -12.29
C ASP A 90 0.11 8.59 -11.02
N ILE A 91 0.70 7.60 -10.33
CA ILE A 91 0.11 7.00 -9.12
C ILE A 91 0.46 7.80 -7.85
N TYR A 92 1.69 8.30 -7.73
CA TYR A 92 2.18 8.99 -6.54
C TYR A 92 2.45 10.48 -6.76
N GLY A 93 2.22 10.99 -7.96
CA GLY A 93 2.42 12.39 -8.27
C GLY A 93 1.42 13.31 -7.59
N HIS A 94 1.71 14.60 -7.70
CA HIS A 94 0.83 15.63 -7.19
C HIS A 94 -0.52 15.59 -7.92
N SER A 95 -1.62 15.83 -7.20
CA SER A 95 -3.00 15.84 -7.73
C SER A 95 -3.50 14.54 -8.37
N THR A 96 -2.94 13.38 -8.01
CA THR A 96 -3.45 12.09 -8.48
C THR A 96 -4.84 11.79 -7.91
N PRO A 97 -5.78 11.21 -8.70
CA PRO A 97 -7.05 10.71 -8.19
C PRO A 97 -6.91 9.38 -7.43
N CYS A 98 -5.70 8.78 -7.42
CA CYS A 98 -5.45 7.52 -6.73
C CYS A 98 -5.52 7.71 -5.21
N LEU A 99 -6.49 7.07 -4.58
CA LEU A 99 -6.61 6.98 -3.12
C LEU A 99 -6.03 5.66 -2.62
N LYS A 100 -5.68 5.64 -1.33
CA LYS A 100 -5.31 4.39 -0.66
C LYS A 100 -6.46 3.40 -0.73
N ASP A 101 -6.11 2.13 -0.91
CA ASP A 101 -7.08 1.05 -1.04
C ASP A 101 -7.79 0.76 0.29
N LEU A 102 -8.99 0.14 0.21
CA LEU A 102 -9.80 -0.19 1.38
C LEU A 102 -9.08 -1.11 2.38
N ASN A 103 -8.09 -1.88 1.93
CA ASN A 103 -7.27 -2.72 2.80
C ASN A 103 -6.61 -1.95 3.95
N TYR A 104 -6.31 -0.66 3.77
CA TYR A 104 -5.77 0.20 4.84
C TYR A 104 -6.80 0.55 5.91
N VAL A 105 -8.09 0.56 5.57
CA VAL A 105 -9.18 0.77 6.52
C VAL A 105 -9.46 -0.52 7.30
N VAL A 106 -9.42 -1.67 6.61
CA VAL A 106 -9.71 -2.98 7.22
C VAL A 106 -8.63 -3.41 8.21
N LEU A 107 -7.37 -3.09 7.92
CA LEU A 107 -6.23 -3.39 8.79
C LEU A 107 -5.94 -2.28 9.81
N GLY A 108 -6.58 -1.11 9.66
CA GLY A 108 -6.43 0.02 10.57
C GLY A 108 -7.15 -0.20 11.89
N GLU A 109 -6.62 0.41 12.95
CA GLU A 109 -7.31 0.46 14.24
C GLU A 109 -8.43 1.51 14.25
N SER A 110 -9.22 1.55 15.32
CA SER A 110 -10.34 2.50 15.52
C SER A 110 -9.94 3.98 15.40
N HIS A 111 -8.65 4.28 15.55
CA HIS A 111 -8.08 5.61 15.31
C HIS A 111 -7.12 5.54 14.12
N ALA A 112 -7.55 6.09 12.98
CA ALA A 112 -6.74 6.11 11.77
C ALA A 112 -5.49 6.98 11.94
N HIS A 113 -4.32 6.34 11.87
CA HIS A 113 -3.03 7.01 11.81
C HIS A 113 -2.72 7.47 10.38
N ILE A 114 -1.64 8.26 10.22
CA ILE A 114 -1.24 8.83 8.93
C ILE A 114 -1.02 7.77 7.83
N PHE A 115 -0.65 6.56 8.23
CA PHE A 115 -0.43 5.42 7.34
C PHE A 115 -1.73 4.80 6.82
N ASP A 116 -2.82 4.88 7.60
CA ASP A 116 -4.07 4.19 7.33
C ASP A 116 -5.18 5.11 6.81
N VAL A 117 -5.08 6.42 7.12
CA VAL A 117 -6.05 7.41 6.67
C VAL A 117 -6.13 7.47 5.13
N VAL A 118 -7.35 7.30 4.61
CA VAL A 118 -7.69 7.34 3.18
C VAL A 118 -8.19 8.72 2.75
N ASP A 119 -8.89 9.43 3.64
CA ASP A 119 -9.36 10.79 3.35
C ASP A 119 -8.19 11.76 3.18
N THR A 120 -8.23 12.54 2.10
CA THR A 120 -7.11 13.43 1.73
C THR A 120 -6.99 14.62 2.68
N SER A 121 -8.11 15.14 3.19
CA SER A 121 -8.11 16.31 4.09
C SER A 121 -7.56 15.96 5.47
N ASP A 122 -7.99 14.81 6.01
CA ASP A 122 -7.48 14.27 7.26
C ASP A 122 -6.01 13.85 7.11
N HIS A 123 -5.63 13.24 5.99
CA HIS A 123 -4.23 12.93 5.70
C HIS A 123 -3.36 14.18 5.70
N ALA A 124 -3.79 15.26 5.03
CA ALA A 124 -3.06 16.52 4.98
C ALA A 124 -2.88 17.15 6.39
N ARG A 125 -3.93 17.11 7.22
CA ARG A 125 -3.88 17.59 8.60
C ARG A 125 -2.87 16.79 9.44
N GLN A 126 -2.98 15.47 9.42
CA GLN A 126 -2.09 14.57 10.17
C GLN A 126 -0.64 14.68 9.69
N HIS A 127 -0.43 14.75 8.38
CA HIS A 127 0.87 14.96 7.75
C HIS A 127 1.51 16.26 8.23
N LYS A 128 0.79 17.39 8.19
CA LYS A 128 1.32 18.67 8.68
C LYS A 128 1.81 18.59 10.12
N THR A 129 1.02 17.98 11.01
CA THR A 129 1.37 17.85 12.43
C THR A 129 2.57 16.94 12.64
N LEU A 130 2.60 15.76 11.98
CA LEU A 130 3.66 14.78 12.15
C LEU A 130 5.00 15.30 11.58
N PHE A 131 4.98 15.87 10.38
CA PHE A 131 6.20 16.33 9.73
C PHE A 131 6.80 17.58 10.37
N ALA A 132 6.01 18.37 11.12
CA ALA A 132 6.56 19.45 11.96
C ALA A 132 7.56 18.91 13.00
N ALA A 133 7.31 17.72 13.56
CA ALA A 133 8.24 17.09 14.50
C ALA A 133 9.53 16.57 13.83
N PHE A 134 9.49 16.31 12.52
CA PHE A 134 10.65 15.88 11.71
C PHE A 134 11.33 17.05 10.97
N ALA A 135 11.03 18.30 11.33
CA ALA A 135 11.78 19.46 10.84
C ALA A 135 13.26 19.36 11.24
N LEU A 136 14.16 19.91 10.41
CA LEU A 136 15.61 19.80 10.59
C LEU A 136 16.09 20.20 11.99
N GLU A 137 15.58 21.30 12.54
CA GLU A 137 15.90 21.77 13.90
C GLU A 137 15.50 20.74 14.98
N ASN A 138 14.33 20.12 14.82
CA ASN A 138 13.85 19.08 15.74
C ASN A 138 14.65 17.79 15.62
N LEU A 139 15.11 17.45 14.40
CA LEU A 139 15.99 16.33 14.14
C LEU A 139 17.36 16.52 14.80
N GLU A 140 18.00 17.68 14.60
CA GLU A 140 19.29 18.02 15.23
C GLU A 140 19.20 17.92 16.76
N ARG A 141 18.11 18.43 17.34
CA ARG A 141 17.85 18.30 18.78
C ARG A 141 17.66 16.84 19.22
N GLY A 142 17.08 16.01 18.36
CA GLY A 142 16.83 14.58 18.59
C GLY A 142 18.09 13.71 18.56
N GLU A 143 19.09 14.07 17.74
CA GLU A 143 20.33 13.28 17.57
C GLU A 143 21.05 13.02 18.90
N SER A 144 21.17 14.05 19.73
CA SER A 144 21.79 13.96 21.06
C SER A 144 21.12 12.90 21.96
N LYS A 145 19.79 12.75 21.86
CA LYS A 145 19.01 11.77 22.62
C LYS A 145 19.22 10.35 22.11
N VAL A 146 19.33 10.18 20.78
CA VAL A 146 19.61 8.88 20.15
C VAL A 146 21.02 8.43 20.47
N ALA A 147 22.01 9.33 20.39
CA ALA A 147 23.40 9.05 20.72
C ALA A 147 23.56 8.58 22.17
N ARG A 148 22.81 9.19 23.11
CA ARG A 148 22.83 8.80 24.54
C ARG A 148 22.25 7.42 24.82
N ARG A 149 21.33 6.92 24.00
CA ARG A 149 20.61 5.64 24.22
C ARG A 149 21.33 4.41 23.65
N ARG A 150 22.41 4.57 22.89
CA ARG A 150 23.30 3.47 22.49
C ARG A 150 24.51 3.42 23.42
N PRO A 151 24.51 2.63 24.50
CA PRO A 151 25.72 2.43 25.28
C PRO A 151 26.69 1.60 24.44
N GLY A 152 27.78 2.22 23.95
CA GLY A 152 28.87 1.51 23.26
C GLY A 152 29.32 2.07 21.90
N SER A 153 28.65 3.08 21.32
CA SER A 153 29.17 3.75 20.11
C SER A 153 29.90 5.04 20.48
N SER A 154 31.08 4.92 21.08
CA SER A 154 32.02 6.03 21.26
C SER A 154 32.63 6.42 19.90
N ARG A 155 31.88 7.18 19.10
CA ARG A 155 32.52 8.10 18.14
C ARG A 155 32.41 9.50 18.75
N PRO A 156 33.53 10.22 18.92
CA PRO A 156 33.46 11.61 19.38
C PRO A 156 32.57 12.38 18.39
N SER A 157 31.68 13.20 18.95
CA SER A 157 30.88 14.14 18.19
C SER A 157 31.82 15.00 17.34
N MET A 158 31.96 14.65 16.06
CA MET A 158 32.54 15.55 15.07
C MET A 158 31.71 16.82 15.13
N PRO A 159 32.32 18.00 15.34
CA PRO A 159 31.59 19.24 15.17
C PRO A 159 31.09 19.23 13.72
N ILE A 160 29.78 19.18 13.53
CA ILE A 160 29.16 19.40 12.23
C ILE A 160 29.69 20.77 11.80
N ALA A 161 30.65 20.78 10.89
CA ALA A 161 31.20 21.99 10.33
C ALA A 161 30.00 22.77 9.82
N ARG A 162 29.73 23.92 10.43
CA ARG A 162 28.67 24.85 10.04
C ARG A 162 28.95 25.27 8.61
N ARG A 163 28.47 24.50 7.62
CA ARG A 163 28.27 25.06 6.29
C ARG A 163 27.11 26.02 6.45
N PRO A 164 27.30 27.31 6.13
CA PRO A 164 26.17 28.23 6.12
C PRO A 164 25.18 27.68 5.09
N TYR A 165 24.04 27.19 5.56
CA TYR A 165 22.88 27.05 4.71
C TYR A 165 22.54 28.45 4.24
N HIS A 166 22.99 28.80 3.03
CA HIS A 166 22.37 29.88 2.29
C HIS A 166 20.93 29.45 2.04
N LEU A 167 20.05 29.83 2.97
CA LEU A 167 18.61 29.87 2.78
C LEU A 167 18.37 30.82 1.60
N GLN A 168 18.38 30.25 0.40
CA GLN A 168 17.88 30.90 -0.79
C GLN A 168 16.36 30.84 -0.67
N THR A 169 15.80 31.77 0.10
CA THR A 169 14.38 32.10 0.08
C THR A 169 14.03 32.55 -1.32
N ALA A 170 13.62 31.61 -2.17
CA ALA A 170 12.93 31.90 -3.42
C ALA A 170 11.57 32.50 -3.05
N GLN A 171 11.54 33.81 -2.87
CA GLN A 171 10.32 34.59 -2.98
C GLN A 171 9.82 34.45 -4.42
N SER A 172 8.87 33.54 -4.66
CA SER A 172 8.02 33.60 -5.84
C SER A 172 7.07 34.77 -5.65
N ARG A 173 7.46 35.95 -6.16
CA ARG A 173 6.53 37.03 -6.47
C ARG A 173 5.87 36.73 -7.82
N ARG A 174 4.55 36.93 -7.82
CA ARG A 174 3.55 36.82 -8.91
C ARG A 174 2.93 35.44 -9.07
#